data_AF-A0A5B7HJS6-F1
#
_entry.id   AF-A0A5B7HJS6-F1
#
_cell.length_a   1.000
_cell.length_b   1.000
_cell.length_c   1.000
_cell.angle_alpha   90.00
_cell.angle_beta   90.00
_cell.angle_gamma   90.00
#
_symmetry.space_group_name_H-M   'P 1'
#
loop_
_entity.id
_entity.type
_entity.pdbx_description
1 polymer ?
#
loop_
_entity_poly.entity_id
_entity_poly.type
_entity_poly.pdbx_seq_one_letter_code
_entity_poly.pdbx_strand_id
1 'polypeptide(L)'
;MSYNSYLYHSYYRFRDWDHLSLHSFPASSPLTPPSSLPSSECFYELFCPNPVKLYQDITKLQLIIKVPGFNELMVFVGTKSRSRIFQLSPPRNDKRYHVIVTVQVDHLTTKVIVRSPLQILNEMPLPVNVCFKKSIVEMLGHSLGELNSRVVSPVNPFDAHVPMVTLQPDQVFTIPLAVAYHSSLHIQPAAADYGISEVGIWWKDVLSSTCSYLLTCKGKTEHNPEIAAAVTIQEGVKLSSLQWEGLSGVLPNYTLCLSPPLAIHNLLPCTLTLAHPSFAQPLILDPGAKTTLYKIDLGKRISLQVQAIEFREINEAIW
;
A
#
# COMPACT_ATOMS: atom_id res chain seq x y z
N MET A 1 45.42 -21.94 31.91
CA MET A 1 46.06 -20.73 31.35
C MET A 1 45.53 -20.53 29.94
N SER A 2 44.65 -19.52 29.79
CA SER A 2 44.71 -18.49 28.76
C SER A 2 44.64 -18.82 27.25
N TYR A 3 43.49 -18.43 26.68
CA TYR A 3 43.23 -17.76 25.39
C TYR A 3 42.82 -18.55 24.11
N ASN A 4 41.50 -18.49 23.84
CA ASN A 4 40.77 -18.16 22.60
C ASN A 4 41.43 -18.35 21.22
N SER A 5 40.70 -18.95 20.26
CA SER A 5 39.97 -18.20 19.21
C SER A 5 39.26 -19.06 18.14
N TYR A 6 37.98 -18.72 17.96
CA TYR A 6 37.08 -18.76 16.80
C TYR A 6 37.41 -19.57 15.52
N LEU A 7 36.54 -20.55 15.24
CA LEU A 7 36.26 -21.06 13.89
C LEU A 7 35.28 -20.13 13.17
N TYR A 8 35.74 -19.45 12.12
CA TYR A 8 34.90 -18.77 11.13
C TYR A 8 34.51 -19.78 10.03
N HIS A 9 33.22 -20.01 9.84
CA HIS A 9 32.66 -20.52 8.57
C HIS A 9 32.16 -19.32 7.77
N SER A 10 32.86 -18.96 6.71
CA SER A 10 32.46 -17.91 5.77
C SER A 10 31.54 -18.47 4.68
N TYR A 11 30.22 -18.29 4.85
CA TYR A 11 29.31 -18.23 3.71
C TYR A 11 29.44 -16.83 3.09
N TYR A 12 30.00 -16.73 1.89
CA TYR A 12 29.95 -15.51 1.10
C TYR A 12 28.53 -15.30 0.57
N ARG A 13 27.70 -14.58 1.33
CA ARG A 13 26.56 -13.85 0.79
C ARG A 13 27.11 -12.66 0.01
N PHE A 14 26.75 -12.56 -1.28
CA PHE A 14 26.93 -11.35 -2.08
C PHE A 14 26.34 -10.16 -1.29
N ARG A 15 27.21 -9.22 -0.89
CA ARG A 15 26.79 -7.97 -0.25
C ARG A 15 26.07 -7.11 -1.27
N ASP A 16 24.90 -6.62 -0.87
CA ASP A 16 24.11 -5.61 -1.56
C ASP A 16 24.91 -4.30 -1.70
N TRP A 17 24.84 -3.70 -2.89
CA TRP A 17 25.61 -2.53 -3.31
C TRP A 17 24.95 -1.20 -2.90
N ASP A 18 24.52 -1.10 -1.64
CA ASP A 18 23.79 0.08 -1.13
C ASP A 18 24.70 1.20 -0.56
N HIS A 19 26.00 1.25 -0.90
CA HIS A 19 26.95 2.18 -0.26
C HIS A 19 27.80 3.06 -1.18
N LEU A 20 27.40 3.31 -2.44
CA LEU A 20 28.13 4.28 -3.27
C LEU A 20 27.62 5.71 -3.01
N SER A 21 28.17 6.33 -1.96
CA SER A 21 28.16 7.77 -1.78
C SER A 21 29.08 8.43 -2.82
N LEU A 22 28.52 9.30 -3.66
CA LEU A 22 29.30 10.19 -4.53
C LEU A 22 29.88 11.33 -3.68
N HIS A 23 30.89 11.03 -2.87
CA HIS A 23 31.76 12.06 -2.34
C HIS A 23 32.92 12.27 -3.32
N SER A 24 32.80 13.35 -4.09
CA SER A 24 33.87 14.24 -4.57
C SER A 24 35.29 13.65 -4.60
N PHE A 25 35.81 13.42 -5.81
CA PHE A 25 37.22 13.12 -6.01
C PHE A 25 38.12 14.29 -5.57
N PRO A 26 39.27 14.00 -4.94
CA PRO A 26 40.18 15.00 -4.39
C PRO A 26 41.07 15.62 -5.48
N ALA A 27 41.44 16.88 -5.28
CA ALA A 27 42.50 17.51 -6.05
C ALA A 27 43.87 16.91 -5.70
N SER A 28 44.66 16.71 -6.75
CA SER A 28 45.99 16.11 -6.81
C SER A 28 47.10 16.87 -6.07
N SER A 29 48.12 16.14 -5.60
CA SER A 29 49.54 16.53 -5.72
C SER A 29 50.48 15.30 -5.56
N PRO A 30 51.66 15.27 -6.22
CA PRO A 30 52.48 14.06 -6.40
C PRO A 30 53.73 14.02 -5.50
N LEU A 31 54.32 12.82 -5.29
CA LEU A 31 55.76 12.51 -5.47
C LEU A 31 56.22 11.16 -4.86
N THR A 32 56.88 10.38 -5.73
CA THR A 32 57.97 9.37 -5.54
C THR A 32 57.75 7.93 -5.02
N PRO A 33 58.38 6.90 -5.67
CA PRO A 33 58.24 5.45 -5.39
C PRO A 33 59.41 4.90 -4.51
N PRO A 34 59.39 3.62 -4.04
CA PRO A 34 60.06 2.56 -4.82
C PRO A 34 59.58 1.09 -4.66
N SER A 35 60.03 0.28 -5.64
CA SER A 35 60.45 -1.15 -5.60
C SER A 35 59.45 -2.29 -5.37
N SER A 36 59.08 -2.92 -6.50
CA SER A 36 59.14 -4.36 -6.83
C SER A 36 58.48 -5.41 -5.92
N LEU A 37 57.38 -5.99 -6.41
CA LEU A 37 56.99 -7.41 -6.26
C LEU A 37 56.25 -7.84 -7.55
N PRO A 38 56.38 -9.12 -8.00
CA PRO A 38 55.90 -9.55 -9.31
C PRO A 38 54.37 -9.64 -9.36
N SER A 39 53.85 -9.18 -10.50
CA SER A 39 52.46 -9.15 -10.96
C SER A 39 51.53 -10.24 -10.42
N SER A 40 50.69 -9.85 -9.46
CA SER A 40 49.35 -10.43 -9.24
C SER A 40 48.28 -9.70 -10.10
N GLU A 41 48.73 -9.05 -11.18
CA GLU A 41 47.91 -8.32 -12.14
C GLU A 41 47.47 -9.24 -13.27
N CYS A 42 46.68 -10.28 -12.97
CA CYS A 42 46.00 -11.02 -14.04
C CYS A 42 44.73 -11.77 -13.63
N PHE A 43 44.21 -11.53 -12.42
CA PHE A 43 42.94 -12.16 -11.99
C PHE A 43 41.86 -11.17 -11.57
N TYR A 44 42.20 -9.93 -11.22
CA TYR A 44 41.21 -8.93 -10.78
C TYR A 44 40.45 -8.25 -11.93
N GLU A 45 41.02 -8.20 -13.14
CA GLU A 45 40.36 -7.56 -14.29
C GLU A 45 39.29 -8.43 -14.96
N LEU A 46 39.32 -9.76 -14.77
CA LEU A 46 38.37 -10.68 -15.39
C LEU A 46 37.00 -10.74 -14.69
N PHE A 47 36.90 -10.25 -13.45
CA PHE A 47 35.69 -10.36 -12.63
C PHE A 47 35.09 -9.03 -12.19
N CYS A 48 35.75 -7.91 -12.48
CA CYS A 48 35.23 -6.57 -12.17
C CYS A 48 34.63 -5.96 -13.45
N PRO A 49 33.29 -5.90 -13.60
CA PRO A 49 32.70 -5.20 -14.73
C PRO A 49 33.21 -3.75 -14.73
N ASN A 50 33.72 -3.29 -15.88
CA ASN A 50 34.21 -1.93 -16.04
C ASN A 50 33.12 -0.95 -15.56
N PRO A 51 33.39 -0.09 -14.56
CA PRO A 51 32.38 0.76 -13.95
C PRO A 51 31.76 1.75 -14.94
N VAL A 52 32.50 2.14 -15.98
CA VAL A 52 31.99 3.00 -17.07
C VAL A 52 30.98 2.24 -17.93
N LYS A 53 31.28 0.98 -18.30
CA LYS A 53 30.33 0.13 -19.04
C LYS A 53 29.08 -0.16 -18.20
N LEU A 54 29.27 -0.46 -16.92
CA LEU A 54 28.17 -0.68 -15.99
C LEU A 54 27.29 0.57 -15.83
N TYR A 55 27.90 1.74 -15.68
CA TYR A 55 27.17 3.01 -15.61
C TYR A 55 26.39 3.29 -16.89
N GLN A 56 27.01 3.08 -18.06
CA GLN A 56 26.35 3.21 -19.36
C GLN A 56 25.18 2.23 -19.48
N ASP A 57 25.33 0.98 -19.06
CA ASP A 57 24.27 -0.03 -19.12
C ASP A 57 23.11 0.29 -18.18
N ILE A 58 23.38 0.84 -16.99
CA ILE A 58 22.34 1.23 -16.01
C ILE A 58 21.63 2.52 -16.42
N THR A 59 22.31 3.44 -17.13
CA THR A 59 21.77 4.76 -17.53
C THR A 59 21.27 4.80 -18.98
N LYS A 60 21.41 3.71 -19.73
CA LYS A 60 21.10 3.61 -21.17
C LYS A 60 19.68 4.01 -21.51
N LEU A 61 18.72 3.61 -20.68
CA LEU A 61 17.30 3.91 -20.87
C LEU A 61 16.85 4.89 -19.80
N GLN A 62 16.36 6.04 -20.26
CA GLN A 62 15.84 7.11 -19.41
C GLN A 62 14.38 7.35 -19.77
N LEU A 63 13.56 7.46 -18.74
CA LEU A 63 12.17 7.81 -18.85
C LEU A 63 11.98 9.20 -18.22
N ILE A 64 11.38 10.12 -18.97
CA ILE A 64 10.96 11.42 -18.45
C ILE A 64 9.48 11.32 -18.11
N ILE A 65 9.15 11.43 -16.83
CA ILE A 65 7.79 11.40 -16.31
C ILE A 65 7.35 12.85 -16.08
N LYS A 66 6.28 13.26 -16.78
CA LYS A 66 5.66 14.58 -16.61
C LYS A 66 4.40 14.44 -15.77
N VAL A 67 4.40 15.01 -14.57
CA VAL A 67 3.22 15.12 -13.71
C VAL A 67 2.74 16.57 -13.74
N PRO A 68 1.50 16.85 -14.16
CA PRO A 68 0.99 18.21 -14.21
C PRO A 68 1.17 18.96 -12.88
N GLY A 69 1.71 20.18 -12.94
CA GLY A 69 1.98 21.00 -11.75
C GLY A 69 3.32 20.72 -11.06
N PHE A 70 4.16 19.82 -11.59
CA PHE A 70 5.48 19.48 -11.05
C PHE A 70 6.58 19.56 -12.10
N ASN A 71 7.82 19.68 -11.63
CA ASN A 71 8.99 19.57 -12.50
C ASN A 71 9.12 18.16 -13.08
N GLU A 72 9.74 18.05 -14.26
CA GLU A 72 9.95 16.77 -14.92
C GLU A 72 10.82 15.84 -14.07
N LEU A 73 10.39 14.58 -13.95
CA LEU A 73 11.10 13.56 -13.20
C LEU A 73 11.82 12.61 -14.16
N MET A 74 13.15 12.59 -14.11
CA MET A 74 13.95 11.65 -14.89
C MET A 74 14.18 10.36 -14.09
N VAL A 75 13.80 9.21 -14.66
CA VAL A 75 13.95 7.89 -14.08
C VAL A 75 14.77 7.00 -14.99
N PHE A 76 15.83 6.40 -14.45
CA PHE A 76 16.60 5.39 -15.16
C PHE A 76 15.85 4.05 -15.17
N VAL A 77 15.64 3.49 -16.35
CA VAL A 77 15.02 2.20 -16.57
C VAL A 77 16.14 1.19 -16.74
N GLY A 78 16.64 0.65 -15.63
CA GLY A 78 17.71 -0.35 -15.66
C GLY A 78 17.21 -1.69 -16.22
N THR A 79 18.09 -2.68 -16.23
CA THR A 79 17.80 -4.05 -16.72
C THR A 79 17.17 -4.97 -15.67
N LYS A 80 16.92 -4.48 -14.45
CA LYS A 80 16.36 -5.26 -13.33
C LYS A 80 15.06 -4.66 -12.84
N SER A 81 14.13 -5.54 -12.47
CA SER A 81 12.90 -5.17 -11.78
C SER A 81 13.22 -4.49 -10.45
N ARG A 82 12.66 -3.29 -10.23
CA ARG A 82 12.85 -2.50 -9.01
C ARG A 82 11.69 -1.54 -8.78
N SER A 83 11.43 -1.22 -7.52
CA SER A 83 10.46 -0.20 -7.13
C SER A 83 11.16 0.89 -6.32
N ARG A 84 10.93 2.15 -6.68
CA ARG A 84 11.55 3.32 -6.03
C ARG A 84 10.52 4.42 -5.82
N ILE A 85 10.67 5.15 -4.72
CA ILE A 85 9.93 6.37 -4.47
C ILE A 85 10.74 7.57 -4.97
N PHE A 86 10.04 8.49 -5.63
CA PHE A 86 10.62 9.74 -6.13
C PHE A 86 9.85 10.92 -5.54
N GLN A 87 10.58 11.89 -5.01
CA GLN A 87 10.01 13.17 -4.62
C GLN A 87 9.70 13.98 -5.87
N LEU A 88 8.48 14.52 -5.93
CA LEU A 88 8.09 15.52 -6.91
C LEU A 88 8.37 16.90 -6.32
N SER A 89 9.05 17.74 -7.11
CA SER A 89 9.35 19.12 -6.75
C SER A 89 8.31 20.05 -7.38
N PRO A 90 7.44 20.71 -6.59
CA PRO A 90 6.55 21.74 -7.11
C PRO A 90 7.37 22.97 -7.52
N PRO A 91 6.96 23.72 -8.54
CA PRO A 91 7.67 24.94 -8.96
C PRO A 91 7.50 26.10 -7.97
N ARG A 92 6.48 26.08 -7.09
CA ARG A 92 6.11 27.22 -6.23
C ARG A 92 5.74 26.88 -4.79
N ASN A 93 5.73 25.60 -4.39
CA ASN A 93 5.25 25.17 -3.08
C ASN A 93 6.29 24.26 -2.40
N ASP A 94 6.47 24.38 -1.09
CA ASP A 94 7.42 23.57 -0.31
C ASP A 94 6.81 22.23 0.17
N LYS A 95 5.53 21.96 -0.18
CA LYS A 95 4.92 20.66 0.07
C LYS A 95 5.60 19.57 -0.77
N ARG A 96 6.09 18.53 -0.10
CA ARG A 96 6.74 17.37 -0.73
C ARG A 96 5.72 16.31 -1.11
N TYR A 97 5.57 16.10 -2.41
CA TYR A 97 4.75 15.01 -2.96
C TYR A 97 5.66 13.89 -3.40
N HIS A 98 5.14 12.67 -3.41
CA HIS A 98 5.91 11.51 -3.81
C HIS A 98 5.12 10.64 -4.76
N VAL A 99 5.84 9.99 -5.68
CA VAL A 99 5.30 8.95 -6.57
C VAL A 99 6.15 7.70 -6.46
N ILE A 100 5.52 6.56 -6.66
CA ILE A 100 6.21 5.27 -6.72
C ILE A 100 6.31 4.89 -8.18
N VAL A 101 7.55 4.59 -8.59
CA VAL A 101 7.85 4.09 -9.93
C VAL A 101 8.38 2.67 -9.79
N THR A 102 7.62 1.72 -10.31
CA THR A 102 8.00 0.31 -10.37
C THR A 102 8.36 -0.04 -11.81
N VAL A 103 9.61 -0.43 -12.01
CA VAL A 103 10.08 -1.03 -13.25
C VAL A 103 10.00 -2.55 -13.08
N GLN A 104 9.29 -3.23 -13.96
CA GLN A 104 9.23 -4.67 -14.05
C GLN A 104 9.86 -5.08 -15.38
N VAL A 105 10.99 -5.76 -15.32
CA VAL A 105 11.68 -6.29 -16.49
C VAL A 105 11.38 -7.78 -16.55
N ASP A 106 10.76 -8.21 -17.64
CA ASP A 106 10.61 -9.59 -18.04
C ASP A 106 11.48 -9.87 -19.27
N HIS A 107 11.61 -11.12 -19.70
CA HIS A 107 12.48 -11.54 -20.81
C HIS A 107 12.19 -10.81 -22.13
N LEU A 108 10.96 -10.35 -22.33
CA LEU A 108 10.51 -9.74 -23.59
C LEU A 108 10.07 -8.28 -23.44
N THR A 109 9.75 -7.83 -22.24
CA THR A 109 9.13 -6.51 -22.05
C THR A 109 9.57 -5.84 -20.76
N THR A 110 9.76 -4.53 -20.83
CA THR A 110 9.95 -3.67 -19.66
C THR A 110 8.68 -2.86 -19.41
N LYS A 111 7.99 -3.16 -18.31
CA LYS A 111 6.78 -2.45 -17.87
C LYS A 111 7.17 -1.43 -16.80
N VAL A 112 6.84 -0.16 -17.04
CA VAL A 112 7.01 0.90 -16.04
C VAL A 112 5.64 1.32 -15.50
N ILE A 113 5.48 1.20 -14.19
CA ILE A 113 4.26 1.54 -13.47
C ILE A 113 4.55 2.78 -12.63
N VAL A 114 3.84 3.86 -12.91
CA VAL A 114 3.89 5.09 -12.12
C VAL A 114 2.59 5.20 -11.35
N ARG A 115 2.68 5.27 -10.02
CA ARG A 115 1.49 5.37 -9.17
C ARG A 115 1.68 6.34 -8.02
N SER A 116 0.57 6.84 -7.49
CA SER A 116 0.58 7.50 -6.20
C SER A 116 0.90 6.48 -5.09
N PRO A 117 1.37 6.96 -3.93
CA PRO A 117 1.85 6.08 -2.89
C PRO A 117 0.69 5.42 -2.09
N LEU A 118 -0.48 6.06 -2.04
CA LEU A 118 -1.66 5.58 -1.33
C LEU A 118 -2.57 4.72 -2.22
N GLN A 119 -2.94 3.55 -1.73
CA GLN A 119 -3.91 2.65 -2.33
C GLN A 119 -5.04 2.35 -1.35
N ILE A 120 -6.16 1.87 -1.88
CA ILE A 120 -7.28 1.37 -1.11
C ILE A 120 -7.70 0.00 -1.66
N LEU A 121 -7.91 -0.97 -0.78
CA LEU A 121 -8.34 -2.32 -1.10
C LEU A 121 -9.71 -2.55 -0.48
N ASN A 122 -10.64 -3.06 -1.28
CA ASN A 122 -11.96 -3.46 -0.80
C ASN A 122 -11.99 -4.95 -0.44
N GLU A 123 -11.84 -5.30 0.83
CA GLU A 123 -12.04 -6.67 1.35
C GLU A 123 -13.48 -6.88 1.88
N MET A 124 -14.36 -5.91 1.67
CA MET A 124 -15.79 -6.06 1.99
C MET A 124 -16.43 -7.02 0.99
N PRO A 125 -17.43 -7.82 1.41
CA PRO A 125 -18.16 -8.72 0.53
C PRO A 125 -19.14 -7.99 -0.41
N LEU A 126 -19.07 -6.66 -0.48
CA LEU A 126 -19.96 -5.83 -1.29
C LEU A 126 -19.17 -4.73 -2.02
N PRO A 127 -19.70 -4.20 -3.13
CA PRO A 127 -19.03 -3.11 -3.83
C PRO A 127 -19.14 -1.79 -3.05
N VAL A 128 -18.05 -1.03 -2.98
CA VAL A 128 -17.93 0.21 -2.21
C VAL A 128 -17.51 1.37 -3.11
N ASN A 129 -18.28 2.45 -3.07
CA ASN A 129 -17.89 3.74 -3.65
C ASN A 129 -16.89 4.43 -2.72
N VAL A 130 -15.76 4.87 -3.28
CA VAL A 130 -14.78 5.71 -2.58
C VAL A 130 -15.05 7.15 -2.97
N CYS A 131 -15.27 7.99 -1.96
CA CYS A 131 -15.63 9.39 -2.11
C CYS A 131 -14.58 10.30 -1.45
N PHE A 132 -14.52 11.55 -1.88
CA PHE A 132 -13.69 12.58 -1.25
C PHE A 132 -14.44 13.91 -1.15
N LYS A 133 -13.96 14.83 -0.31
CA LYS A 133 -14.64 16.13 -0.11
C LYS A 133 -14.55 17.00 -1.35
N LYS A 134 -15.68 17.55 -1.77
CA LYS A 134 -15.81 18.44 -2.94
C LYS A 134 -14.94 19.70 -2.85
N SER A 135 -14.71 20.22 -1.63
CA SER A 135 -13.85 21.38 -1.39
C SER A 135 -12.42 21.23 -1.93
N ILE A 136 -11.95 20.00 -2.15
CA ILE A 136 -10.63 19.75 -2.76
C ILE A 136 -10.62 20.00 -4.26
N VAL A 137 -11.74 19.75 -4.95
CA VAL A 137 -11.90 20.08 -6.37
C VAL A 137 -11.82 21.60 -6.55
N GLU A 138 -12.51 22.34 -5.67
CA GLU A 138 -12.54 23.81 -5.68
C GLU A 138 -11.18 24.41 -5.32
N MET A 139 -10.49 23.85 -4.32
CA MET A 139 -9.16 24.31 -3.89
C MET A 139 -8.07 24.14 -4.97
N LEU A 140 -8.14 23.07 -5.76
CA LEU A 140 -7.12 22.73 -6.75
C LEU A 140 -7.48 23.17 -8.18
N GLY A 141 -8.67 23.74 -8.37
CA GLY A 141 -9.09 24.45 -9.59
C GLY A 141 -8.92 23.65 -10.90
N HIS A 142 -8.40 24.32 -11.94
CA HIS A 142 -8.24 23.80 -13.31
C HIS A 142 -7.36 22.54 -13.44
N SER A 143 -6.55 22.20 -12.43
CA SER A 143 -5.68 21.02 -12.45
C SER A 143 -6.42 19.68 -12.29
N LEU A 144 -7.70 19.72 -11.89
CA LEU A 144 -8.60 18.56 -11.77
C LEU A 144 -9.67 18.49 -12.86
N GLY A 145 -9.63 19.36 -13.88
CA GLY A 145 -10.60 19.30 -14.99
C GLY A 145 -10.68 17.91 -15.65
N GLU A 146 -9.57 17.16 -15.63
CA GLU A 146 -9.51 15.77 -16.11
C GLU A 146 -10.00 14.72 -15.09
N LEU A 147 -9.94 14.98 -13.78
CA LEU A 147 -10.55 14.09 -12.80
C LEU A 147 -12.08 14.25 -12.83
N ASN A 148 -12.58 15.48 -12.98
CA ASN A 148 -14.01 15.75 -13.15
C ASN A 148 -14.58 15.09 -14.41
N SER A 149 -13.79 14.88 -15.47
CA SER A 149 -14.27 14.13 -16.65
C SER A 149 -14.26 12.60 -16.47
N ARG A 150 -13.52 12.09 -15.48
CA ARG A 150 -13.48 10.67 -15.10
C ARG A 150 -14.42 10.32 -13.95
N VAL A 151 -14.88 11.31 -13.20
CA VAL A 151 -15.90 11.16 -12.16
C VAL A 151 -17.24 10.87 -12.84
N VAL A 152 -17.83 9.75 -12.46
CA VAL A 152 -19.06 9.22 -13.07
C VAL A 152 -20.26 10.10 -12.72
N SER A 153 -21.03 10.48 -13.76
CA SER A 153 -22.37 11.09 -13.70
C SER A 153 -22.48 12.51 -13.14
N PRO A 154 -23.58 13.25 -13.43
CA PRO A 154 -23.76 14.60 -12.92
C PRO A 154 -23.79 14.56 -11.39
N VAL A 155 -22.70 15.02 -10.79
CA VAL A 155 -22.58 15.16 -9.34
C VAL A 155 -23.61 16.18 -8.90
N ASN A 156 -24.50 15.77 -7.99
CA ASN A 156 -25.46 16.67 -7.38
C ASN A 156 -24.70 17.90 -6.83
N PRO A 157 -25.03 19.13 -7.27
CA PRO A 157 -24.29 20.32 -6.85
C PRO A 157 -24.34 20.57 -5.34
N PHE A 158 -25.32 19.99 -4.64
CA PHE A 158 -25.51 20.12 -3.20
C PHE A 158 -24.78 19.06 -2.37
N ASP A 159 -24.23 18.01 -3.00
CA ASP A 159 -23.49 16.98 -2.25
C ASP A 159 -22.11 17.50 -1.86
N ALA A 160 -21.77 17.35 -0.58
CA ALA A 160 -20.46 17.75 -0.03
C ALA A 160 -19.31 16.82 -0.45
N HIS A 161 -19.63 15.65 -1.01
CA HIS A 161 -18.70 14.60 -1.38
C HIS A 161 -18.89 14.18 -2.83
N VAL A 162 -17.79 13.80 -3.46
CA VAL A 162 -17.74 13.39 -4.86
C VAL A 162 -17.28 11.93 -4.93
N PRO A 163 -18.05 11.02 -5.58
CA PRO A 163 -17.61 9.65 -5.80
C PRO A 163 -16.49 9.61 -6.84
N MET A 164 -15.46 8.83 -6.58
CA MET A 164 -14.28 8.72 -7.43
C MET A 164 -14.23 7.40 -8.18
N VAL A 165 -14.52 6.29 -7.50
CA VAL A 165 -14.51 4.94 -8.07
C VAL A 165 -15.44 4.04 -7.27
N THR A 166 -16.06 3.08 -7.94
CA THR A 166 -16.74 1.93 -7.29
C THR A 166 -15.78 0.74 -7.31
N LEU A 167 -15.40 0.26 -6.14
CA LEU A 167 -14.57 -0.92 -5.96
C LEU A 167 -15.43 -2.16 -5.80
N GLN A 168 -15.20 -3.17 -6.63
CA GLN A 168 -15.72 -4.51 -6.39
C GLN A 168 -14.97 -5.17 -5.23
N PRO A 169 -15.52 -6.26 -4.64
CA PRO A 169 -14.75 -7.08 -3.69
C PRO A 169 -13.38 -7.49 -4.27
N ASP A 170 -12.37 -7.49 -3.40
CA ASP A 170 -10.96 -7.77 -3.68
C ASP A 170 -10.27 -6.80 -4.66
N GLN A 171 -10.94 -5.69 -5.01
CA GLN A 171 -10.37 -4.71 -5.92
C GLN A 171 -9.50 -3.70 -5.18
N VAL A 172 -8.31 -3.47 -5.73
CA VAL A 172 -7.41 -2.39 -5.31
C VAL A 172 -7.50 -1.19 -6.26
N PHE A 173 -7.42 0.01 -5.69
CA PHE A 173 -7.37 1.24 -6.46
C PHE A 173 -6.31 2.20 -5.92
N THR A 174 -5.62 2.86 -6.85
CA THR A 174 -4.59 3.85 -6.56
C THR A 174 -5.24 5.21 -6.41
N ILE A 175 -5.16 5.80 -5.23
CA ILE A 175 -5.80 7.08 -4.93
C ILE A 175 -5.07 8.20 -5.67
N PRO A 176 -5.74 9.05 -6.47
CA PRO A 176 -5.10 10.17 -7.15
C PRO A 176 -4.26 11.02 -6.20
N LEU A 177 -3.08 11.45 -6.67
CA LEU A 177 -2.09 12.13 -5.85
C LEU A 177 -2.67 13.34 -5.10
N ALA A 178 -3.45 14.17 -5.79
CA ALA A 178 -4.15 15.31 -5.20
C ALA A 178 -5.06 14.91 -4.03
N VAL A 179 -5.87 13.88 -4.21
CA VAL A 179 -6.80 13.40 -3.18
C VAL A 179 -6.03 12.81 -2.00
N ALA A 180 -5.02 11.97 -2.27
CA ALA A 180 -4.19 11.34 -1.24
C ALA A 180 -3.57 12.37 -0.29
N TYR A 181 -3.05 13.49 -0.79
CA TYR A 181 -2.36 14.48 0.04
C TYR A 181 -3.25 15.55 0.66
N HIS A 182 -4.48 15.74 0.15
CA HIS A 182 -5.33 16.88 0.52
C HIS A 182 -6.73 16.53 1.04
N SER A 183 -7.18 15.27 0.96
CA SER A 183 -8.53 14.89 1.40
C SER A 183 -8.53 13.68 2.31
N SER A 184 -9.55 13.63 3.19
CA SER A 184 -10.00 12.39 3.81
C SER A 184 -10.84 11.60 2.80
N LEU A 185 -10.70 10.28 2.81
CA LEU A 185 -11.51 9.37 2.03
C LEU A 185 -12.76 9.01 2.82
N HIS A 186 -13.91 9.03 2.15
CA HIS A 186 -15.16 8.51 2.67
C HIS A 186 -15.57 7.30 1.85
N ILE A 187 -16.39 6.45 2.44
CA ILE A 187 -16.92 5.28 1.74
C ILE A 187 -18.44 5.35 1.68
N GLN A 188 -19.02 4.71 0.68
CA GLN A 188 -20.46 4.50 0.57
C GLN A 188 -20.68 3.12 -0.06
N PRO A 189 -21.47 2.23 0.55
CA PRO A 189 -21.90 1.01 -0.11
C PRO A 189 -22.52 1.34 -1.47
N ALA A 190 -22.16 0.62 -2.54
CA ALA A 190 -22.66 0.93 -3.88
C ALA A 190 -24.18 0.74 -4.02
N ALA A 191 -24.80 0.05 -3.07
CA ALA A 191 -26.25 -0.09 -2.98
C ALA A 191 -26.89 1.29 -2.73
N ALA A 192 -27.94 1.61 -3.51
CA ALA A 192 -28.53 2.94 -3.55
C ALA A 192 -29.20 3.39 -2.24
N ASP A 193 -29.39 2.47 -1.32
CA ASP A 193 -30.12 2.60 -0.05
C ASP A 193 -29.23 2.98 1.14
N TYR A 194 -27.94 3.25 0.91
CA TYR A 194 -26.99 3.68 1.93
C TYR A 194 -26.41 5.07 1.68
N GLY A 195 -26.19 5.81 2.77
CA GLY A 195 -25.50 7.09 2.79
C GLY A 195 -23.97 6.95 2.83
N ILE A 196 -23.29 8.09 2.68
CA ILE A 196 -21.84 8.21 2.79
C ILE A 196 -21.43 8.09 4.27
N SER A 197 -20.22 7.59 4.52
CA SER A 197 -19.67 7.46 5.85
C SER A 197 -19.60 8.80 6.58
N GLU A 198 -20.07 8.83 7.83
CA GLU A 198 -20.11 10.06 8.65
C GLU A 198 -18.71 10.61 8.89
N VAL A 199 -17.78 9.71 9.19
CA VAL A 199 -16.36 10.01 9.37
C VAL A 199 -15.61 9.65 8.08
N GLY A 200 -14.58 10.45 7.77
CA GLY A 200 -13.64 10.17 6.70
C GLY A 200 -12.30 9.74 7.28
N ILE A 201 -11.58 8.91 6.54
CA ILE A 201 -10.25 8.45 6.92
C ILE A 201 -9.16 9.21 6.16
N TRP A 202 -8.19 9.76 6.88
CA TRP A 202 -7.00 10.32 6.28
C TRP A 202 -5.78 9.52 6.72
N TRP A 203 -4.98 9.04 5.77
CA TRP A 203 -3.84 8.16 6.05
C TRP A 203 -2.87 8.75 7.08
N LYS A 204 -2.73 10.08 7.16
CA LYS A 204 -1.87 10.75 8.15
C LYS A 204 -2.35 10.53 9.58
N ASP A 205 -3.66 10.59 9.78
CA ASP A 205 -4.28 10.41 11.09
C ASP A 205 -4.12 8.96 11.54
N VAL A 206 -4.26 8.03 10.60
CA VAL A 206 -4.20 6.60 10.89
C VAL A 206 -2.83 6.12 11.33
N LEU A 207 -1.75 6.76 10.85
CA LEU A 207 -0.39 6.46 11.28
C LEU A 207 -0.12 6.80 12.74
N SER A 208 -0.91 7.71 13.32
CA SER A 208 -0.79 8.11 14.73
C SER A 208 -1.63 7.25 15.68
N SER A 209 -2.51 6.41 15.13
CA SER A 209 -3.43 5.58 15.91
C SER A 209 -2.91 4.15 16.01
N THR A 210 -2.99 3.58 17.21
CA THR A 210 -2.75 2.15 17.46
C THR A 210 -3.97 1.28 17.13
N CYS A 211 -5.14 1.88 16.89
CA CYS A 211 -6.40 1.19 16.64
C CYS A 211 -6.84 1.27 15.17
N SER A 212 -7.52 0.22 14.71
CA SER A 212 -8.25 0.20 13.44
C SER A 212 -9.35 1.27 13.44
N TYR A 213 -9.48 2.00 12.33
CA TYR A 213 -10.55 2.99 12.17
C TYR A 213 -11.83 2.29 11.80
N LEU A 214 -12.95 2.86 12.21
CA LEU A 214 -14.27 2.34 11.87
C LEU A 214 -15.02 3.38 11.04
N LEU A 215 -15.47 2.96 9.85
CA LEU A 215 -16.32 3.76 8.98
C LEU A 215 -17.73 3.19 9.02
N THR A 216 -18.70 4.05 9.26
CA THR A 216 -20.11 3.68 9.42
C THR A 216 -20.98 4.41 8.41
N CYS A 217 -21.84 3.67 7.74
CA CYS A 217 -22.74 4.17 6.69
C CYS A 217 -24.18 3.85 7.09
N LYS A 218 -24.96 4.90 7.34
CA LYS A 218 -26.38 4.77 7.69
C LYS A 218 -27.21 4.39 6.47
N GLY A 219 -28.22 3.55 6.68
CA GLY A 219 -29.28 3.36 5.70
C GLY A 219 -30.05 4.65 5.47
N LYS A 220 -30.47 4.91 4.23
CA LYS A 220 -31.32 6.07 3.89
C LYS A 220 -32.73 5.94 4.47
N THR A 221 -33.16 4.72 4.75
CA THR A 221 -34.41 4.39 5.43
C THR A 221 -34.12 3.82 6.81
N GLU A 222 -34.93 4.16 7.82
CA GLU A 222 -34.74 3.70 9.21
C GLU A 222 -34.72 2.17 9.36
N HIS A 223 -35.33 1.43 8.43
CA HIS A 223 -35.35 -0.03 8.44
C HIS A 223 -34.03 -0.68 8.01
N ASN A 224 -33.14 0.06 7.35
CA ASN A 224 -31.90 -0.50 6.85
C ASN A 224 -30.83 -0.48 7.94
N PRO A 225 -30.26 -1.65 8.31
CA PRO A 225 -29.22 -1.70 9.33
C PRO A 225 -27.97 -0.98 8.83
N GLU A 226 -27.27 -0.32 9.74
CA GLU A 226 -26.01 0.36 9.48
C GLU A 226 -24.97 -0.61 8.90
N ILE A 227 -24.20 -0.13 7.92
CA ILE A 227 -23.04 -0.85 7.41
C ILE A 227 -21.79 -0.27 8.04
N ALA A 228 -21.01 -1.13 8.69
CA ALA A 228 -19.74 -0.79 9.29
C ALA A 228 -18.59 -1.48 8.53
N ALA A 229 -17.49 -0.76 8.35
CA ALA A 229 -16.25 -1.25 7.77
C ALA A 229 -15.07 -0.86 8.67
N ALA A 230 -14.25 -1.84 9.04
CA ALA A 230 -12.99 -1.61 9.70
C ALA A 230 -11.91 -1.28 8.67
N VAL A 231 -11.11 -0.26 8.96
CA VAL A 231 -10.01 0.15 8.11
C VAL A 231 -8.69 -0.11 8.81
N THR A 232 -7.88 -0.93 8.17
CA THR A 232 -6.51 -1.23 8.59
C THR A 232 -5.53 -0.67 7.58
N ILE A 233 -4.28 -0.45 8.02
CA ILE A 233 -3.20 -0.01 7.15
C ILE A 233 -2.21 -1.13 6.96
N GLN A 234 -1.94 -1.44 5.70
CA GLN A 234 -0.84 -2.28 5.30
C GLN A 234 0.25 -1.41 4.69
N GLU A 235 1.44 -1.44 5.28
CA GLU A 235 2.62 -0.82 4.70
C GLU A 235 3.01 -1.60 3.44
N GLY A 236 3.25 -0.87 2.35
CA GLY A 236 3.74 -1.47 1.12
C GLY A 236 5.17 -1.99 1.28
N VAL A 237 5.65 -2.73 0.28
CA VAL A 237 7.03 -3.27 0.28
C VAL A 237 8.03 -2.15 0.56
N LYS A 238 8.96 -2.40 1.49
CA LYS A 238 10.08 -1.49 1.79
C LYS A 238 10.82 -1.19 0.49
N LEU A 239 10.73 0.06 0.06
CA LEU A 239 11.35 0.51 -1.18
C LEU A 239 12.82 0.79 -0.91
N SER A 240 13.72 0.21 -1.70
CA SER A 240 15.14 0.53 -1.64
C SER A 240 15.33 1.99 -2.07
N SER A 241 15.79 2.87 -1.20
CA SER A 241 16.29 4.18 -1.62
C SER A 241 17.59 4.54 -0.90
N LEU A 242 18.64 4.70 -1.71
CA LEU A 242 19.92 5.34 -1.38
C LEU A 242 19.78 6.84 -0.99
N GLN A 243 18.55 7.39 -1.01
CA GLN A 243 18.25 8.78 -0.65
C GLN A 243 17.52 8.89 0.70
N TRP A 244 17.42 7.77 1.44
CA TRP A 244 16.57 7.65 2.63
C TRP A 244 17.20 8.20 3.92
N GLU A 245 18.53 8.24 4.02
CA GLU A 245 19.24 8.49 5.29
C GLU A 245 19.05 9.91 5.88
N GLY A 246 18.30 10.80 5.22
CA GLY A 246 18.11 12.19 5.65
C GLY A 246 16.67 12.66 5.92
N LEU A 247 15.65 11.80 5.74
CA LEU A 247 14.25 12.24 5.83
C LEU A 247 13.50 11.49 6.93
N SER A 248 13.43 12.11 8.11
CA SER A 248 12.66 11.70 9.31
C SER A 248 11.12 11.70 9.11
N GLY A 249 10.62 11.45 7.90
CA GLY A 249 9.21 11.56 7.54
C GLY A 249 8.57 10.21 7.18
N VAL A 250 7.37 9.96 7.71
CA VAL A 250 6.58 8.77 7.40
C VAL A 250 6.16 8.79 5.92
N LEU A 251 6.60 7.79 5.16
CA LEU A 251 6.37 7.68 3.72
C LEU A 251 4.98 7.10 3.44
N PRO A 252 4.16 7.70 2.56
CA PRO A 252 2.77 7.26 2.33
C PRO A 252 2.61 6.00 1.45
N ASN A 253 3.54 5.04 1.45
CA ASN A 253 3.35 3.78 0.71
C ASN A 253 2.44 2.84 1.51
N TYR A 254 1.15 3.13 1.47
CA TYR A 254 0.15 2.41 2.28
C TYR A 254 -0.99 1.92 1.41
N THR A 255 -1.52 0.76 1.78
CA THR A 255 -2.82 0.28 1.33
C THR A 255 -3.78 0.35 2.50
N LEU A 256 -4.86 1.10 2.33
CA LEU A 256 -5.99 1.10 3.27
C LEU A 256 -6.87 -0.09 2.95
N CYS A 257 -6.98 -1.06 3.86
CA CYS A 257 -7.80 -2.25 3.67
C CYS A 257 -9.14 -2.06 4.34
N LEU A 258 -10.21 -2.01 3.55
CA LEU A 258 -11.59 -1.96 4.02
C LEU A 258 -12.07 -3.39 4.25
N SER A 259 -12.27 -3.77 5.50
CA SER A 259 -12.64 -5.14 5.88
C SER A 259 -13.89 -5.15 6.75
N PRO A 260 -14.67 -6.25 6.75
CA PRO A 260 -15.78 -6.38 7.68
C PRO A 260 -15.27 -6.31 9.13
N PRO A 261 -15.93 -5.55 10.01
CA PRO A 261 -15.47 -5.33 11.38
C PRO A 261 -15.46 -6.60 12.23
N LEU A 262 -16.27 -7.61 11.86
CA LEU A 262 -16.32 -8.88 12.56
C LEU A 262 -16.26 -10.03 11.56
N ALA A 263 -15.40 -11.00 11.83
CA ALA A 263 -15.32 -12.26 11.10
C ALA A 263 -15.44 -13.42 12.08
N ILE A 264 -16.29 -14.39 11.77
CA ILE A 264 -16.50 -15.59 12.57
C ILE A 264 -15.96 -16.77 11.79
N HIS A 265 -15.04 -17.50 12.40
CA HIS A 265 -14.36 -18.65 11.81
C HIS A 265 -14.76 -19.88 12.61
N ASN A 266 -15.36 -20.86 11.95
CA ASN A 266 -15.64 -22.14 12.58
C ASN A 266 -14.41 -23.03 12.50
N LEU A 267 -13.60 -23.05 13.56
CA LEU A 267 -12.46 -23.96 13.66
C LEU A 267 -12.80 -25.28 14.38
N LEU A 268 -14.09 -25.51 14.66
CA LEU A 268 -14.55 -26.73 15.32
C LEU A 268 -14.85 -27.81 14.27
N PRO A 269 -14.70 -29.09 14.63
CA PRO A 269 -15.01 -30.22 13.75
C PRO A 269 -16.53 -30.52 13.70
N CYS A 270 -17.38 -29.51 13.86
CA CYS A 270 -18.84 -29.62 13.81
C CYS A 270 -19.45 -28.39 13.14
N THR A 271 -20.65 -28.54 12.58
CA THR A 271 -21.37 -27.43 11.96
C THR A 271 -21.97 -26.53 13.03
N LEU A 272 -21.83 -25.21 12.88
CA LEU A 272 -22.40 -24.22 13.78
C LEU A 272 -23.62 -23.55 13.14
N THR A 273 -24.68 -23.35 13.92
CA THR A 273 -25.79 -22.47 13.58
C THR A 273 -25.63 -21.17 14.35
N LEU A 274 -25.54 -20.07 13.62
CA LEU A 274 -25.36 -18.73 14.12
C LEU A 274 -26.67 -17.93 13.97
N ALA A 275 -27.24 -17.47 15.08
CA ALA A 275 -28.41 -16.60 15.06
C ALA A 275 -28.06 -15.20 15.57
N HIS A 276 -28.39 -14.19 14.76
CA HIS A 276 -28.22 -12.76 15.05
C HIS A 276 -29.38 -11.98 14.39
N PRO A 277 -29.90 -10.89 15.00
CA PRO A 277 -30.96 -10.09 14.39
C PRO A 277 -30.64 -9.50 13.01
N SER A 278 -29.35 -9.27 12.71
CA SER A 278 -28.92 -8.82 11.37
C SER A 278 -29.01 -9.92 10.31
N PHE A 279 -29.14 -11.18 10.70
CA PHE A 279 -29.36 -12.27 9.76
C PHE A 279 -30.86 -12.44 9.56
N ALA A 280 -31.32 -12.47 8.30
CA ALA A 280 -32.72 -12.75 7.99
C ALA A 280 -33.12 -14.19 8.41
N GLN A 281 -32.15 -15.10 8.44
CA GLN A 281 -32.29 -16.50 8.84
C GLN A 281 -31.03 -16.94 9.59
N PRO A 282 -31.10 -17.95 10.49
CA PRO A 282 -29.91 -18.51 11.11
C PRO A 282 -28.89 -18.96 10.06
N LEU A 283 -27.65 -18.51 10.20
CA LEU A 283 -26.57 -18.85 9.28
C LEU A 283 -25.93 -20.17 9.71
N ILE A 284 -25.88 -21.12 8.79
CA ILE A 284 -25.17 -22.39 9.00
C ILE A 284 -23.73 -22.23 8.55
N LEU A 285 -22.79 -22.62 9.40
CA LEU A 285 -21.36 -22.47 9.19
C LEU A 285 -20.67 -23.83 9.36
N ASP A 286 -20.22 -24.41 8.24
CA ASP A 286 -19.56 -25.71 8.21
C ASP A 286 -18.19 -25.71 8.89
N PRO A 287 -17.65 -26.89 9.28
CA PRO A 287 -16.31 -27.01 9.80
C PRO A 287 -15.27 -26.36 8.88
N GLY A 288 -14.41 -25.51 9.43
CA GLY A 288 -13.39 -24.75 8.70
C GLY A 288 -13.91 -23.54 7.93
N ALA A 289 -15.23 -23.31 7.88
CA ALA A 289 -15.80 -22.18 7.14
C ALA A 289 -15.67 -20.85 7.89
N LYS A 290 -15.69 -19.76 7.12
CA LYS A 290 -15.63 -18.37 7.61
C LYS A 290 -16.84 -17.59 7.11
N THR A 291 -17.39 -16.75 7.98
CA THR A 291 -18.40 -15.75 7.61
C THR A 291 -17.99 -14.37 8.15
N THR A 292 -18.57 -13.31 7.58
CA THR A 292 -18.28 -11.93 7.96
C THR A 292 -19.55 -11.16 8.26
N LEU A 293 -19.44 -10.25 9.22
CA LEU A 293 -20.51 -9.41 9.73
C LEU A 293 -20.15 -7.96 9.49
N TYR A 294 -20.94 -7.29 8.65
CA TYR A 294 -20.76 -5.89 8.30
C TYR A 294 -22.03 -5.05 8.46
N LYS A 295 -23.22 -5.68 8.56
CA LYS A 295 -24.49 -5.01 8.88
C LYS A 295 -24.72 -5.00 10.39
N ILE A 296 -23.96 -4.20 11.11
CA ILE A 296 -23.96 -4.18 12.58
C ILE A 296 -23.89 -2.74 13.10
N ASP A 297 -24.60 -2.48 14.19
CA ASP A 297 -24.49 -1.26 14.98
C ASP A 297 -23.47 -1.50 16.09
N LEU A 298 -22.25 -0.95 15.92
CA LEU A 298 -21.14 -1.12 16.85
C LEU A 298 -21.27 -0.24 18.10
N GLY A 299 -22.24 0.67 18.14
CA GLY A 299 -22.59 1.42 19.35
C GLY A 299 -23.37 0.58 20.37
N LYS A 300 -23.84 -0.61 19.98
CA LYS A 300 -24.63 -1.51 20.82
C LYS A 300 -23.91 -2.83 21.07
N ARG A 301 -24.26 -3.50 22.18
CA ARG A 301 -23.77 -4.83 22.49
C ARG A 301 -24.27 -5.83 21.44
N ILE A 302 -23.35 -6.43 20.71
CA ILE A 302 -23.63 -7.50 19.74
C ILE A 302 -23.71 -8.83 20.51
N SER A 303 -24.85 -9.51 20.40
CA SER A 303 -25.07 -10.82 21.03
C SER A 303 -25.37 -11.86 19.96
N LEU A 304 -24.45 -12.81 19.78
CA LEU A 304 -24.56 -13.89 18.81
C LEU A 304 -24.94 -15.18 19.54
N GLN A 305 -26.03 -15.83 19.11
CA GLN A 305 -26.37 -17.17 19.58
C GLN A 305 -25.69 -18.20 18.69
N VAL A 306 -24.96 -19.13 19.30
CA VAL A 306 -24.19 -20.17 18.61
C VAL A 306 -24.68 -21.53 19.10
N GLN A 307 -25.09 -22.39 18.18
CA GLN A 307 -25.50 -23.76 18.47
C GLN A 307 -24.66 -24.73 17.63
N ALA A 308 -24.01 -25.70 18.27
CA ALA A 308 -23.31 -26.76 17.56
C ALA A 308 -24.29 -27.87 17.15
N ILE A 309 -24.25 -28.26 15.88
CA ILE A 309 -25.00 -29.40 15.34
C ILE A 309 -24.04 -30.61 15.36
N GLU A 310 -24.49 -31.72 15.95
CA GLU A 310 -23.79 -33.01 15.95
C GLU A 310 -22.38 -32.99 16.54
N PHE A 311 -22.24 -32.53 17.79
CA PHE A 311 -21.05 -32.89 18.57
C PHE A 311 -21.13 -34.37 18.95
N ARG A 312 -20.61 -35.27 18.10
CA ARG A 312 -20.33 -36.65 18.53
C ARG A 312 -19.18 -36.58 19.51
N GLU A 313 -19.45 -36.88 20.77
CA GLU A 313 -18.39 -37.21 21.72
C GLU A 313 -17.49 -38.26 21.06
N ILE A 314 -16.21 -37.94 20.94
CA ILE A 314 -15.18 -38.94 20.63
C ILE A 314 -15.09 -39.80 21.89
N ASN A 315 -16.04 -40.71 22.06
CA ASN A 315 -15.94 -41.79 23.01
C ASN A 315 -14.82 -42.70 22.51
N GLU A 316 -13.69 -42.61 23.21
CA GLU A 316 -12.63 -43.61 23.30
C GLU A 316 -12.31 -44.39 22.02
N ALA A 317 -11.37 -43.86 21.23
CA ALA A 317 -10.46 -44.69 20.45
C ALA A 317 -9.04 -44.46 20.97
N ILE A 318 -8.77 -45.00 22.15
CA ILE A 318 -7.42 -45.46 22.51
C ILE A 318 -7.31 -46.88 21.93
N TRP A 319 -6.15 -47.15 21.31
CA TRP A 319 -5.62 -48.39 20.71
C TRP A 319 -5.70 -48.46 19.17
#